data_AF-A0A5C0XRG0-F1
#
_entry.id   AF-A0A5C0XRG0-F1
#
_cell.length_a   1.000
_cell.length_b   1.000
_cell.length_c   1.000
_cell.angle_alpha   90.00
_cell.angle_beta   90.00
_cell.angle_gamma   90.00
#
_symmetry.space_group_name_H-M   'P 1'
#
loop_
_entity.id
_entity.type
_entity.pdbx_description
1 polymer ?
#
loop_
_entity_poly.entity_id
_entity_poly.type
_entity_poly.pdbx_seq_one_letter_code
_entity_poly.pdbx_strand_id
1 'polypeptide(L)'
;MITSFKPITFDMIRVAADRAIYAVGLGFGFYIMLGSFIGKRFSPEKIISIGILIQLILGIIGTFAIINFLGASESGEMILKEYAQGEEEEALAILGYLPTIISSTLILALIGIAVFLAGLTSILPTSEVALQIIQHLTRKPRTKAALWLFMIVLLVGLTNSAPEISDMFLKCVSAMVFIVAIFELLPIITTEKKLSIAKVVAGISALIFLIGFGLQIKHIIEIRYYISLALVVILFIEALLWEKIAPQSEEEI
;
A
#
# COMPACT_ATOMS: atom_id res chain seq x y z
N MET A 1 11.17 -29.65 -20.40
CA MET A 1 10.51 -28.65 -21.27
C MET A 1 9.77 -27.68 -20.34
N ILE A 2 10.39 -26.55 -20.00
CA ILE A 2 9.92 -25.61 -18.96
C ILE A 2 9.30 -24.41 -19.66
N THR A 3 8.11 -24.56 -20.22
CA THR A 3 7.29 -23.41 -20.60
C THR A 3 5.85 -23.79 -20.37
N SER A 4 5.41 -23.65 -19.12
CA SER A 4 3.99 -23.52 -18.82
C SER A 4 3.59 -22.08 -19.20
N PHE A 5 2.96 -21.93 -20.37
CA PHE A 5 2.41 -20.64 -20.78
C PHE A 5 1.03 -20.51 -20.13
N LYS A 6 0.98 -19.93 -18.92
CA LYS A 6 -0.30 -19.49 -18.37
C LYS A 6 -0.69 -18.17 -19.05
N PRO A 7 -1.90 -18.06 -19.61
CA PRO A 7 -2.36 -16.80 -20.17
C PRO A 7 -2.40 -15.72 -19.09
N ILE A 8 -2.07 -14.48 -19.44
CA ILE A 8 -2.24 -13.34 -18.53
C ILE A 8 -3.73 -13.20 -18.24
N THR A 9 -4.12 -13.42 -16.99
CA THR A 9 -5.51 -13.28 -16.54
C THR A 9 -5.78 -11.87 -16.03
N PHE A 10 -7.06 -11.47 -15.97
CA PHE A 10 -7.45 -10.22 -15.33
C PHE A 10 -7.04 -10.16 -13.85
N ASP A 11 -7.02 -11.31 -13.16
CA ASP A 11 -6.57 -11.40 -11.77
C ASP A 11 -5.06 -11.11 -11.65
N MET A 12 -4.24 -11.58 -12.58
CA MET A 12 -2.81 -11.25 -12.61
C MET A 12 -2.59 -9.75 -12.81
N ILE A 13 -3.39 -9.11 -13.67
CA ILE A 13 -3.34 -7.65 -13.89
C ILE A 13 -3.77 -6.90 -12.64
N ARG A 14 -4.86 -7.32 -11.98
CA ARG A 14 -5.32 -6.75 -10.71
C ARG A 14 -4.23 -6.81 -9.66
N VAL A 15 -3.69 -8.00 -9.41
CA VAL A 15 -2.65 -8.22 -8.39
C VAL A 15 -1.40 -7.40 -8.72
N ALA A 16 -0.96 -7.38 -9.98
CA ALA A 16 0.19 -6.56 -10.37
C ALA A 16 -0.04 -5.06 -10.14
N ALA A 17 -1.24 -4.55 -10.45
CA ALA A 17 -1.60 -3.16 -10.21
C ALA A 17 -1.66 -2.81 -8.73
N ASP A 18 -2.28 -3.67 -7.92
CA ASP A 18 -2.36 -3.52 -6.46
C ASP A 18 -0.95 -3.47 -5.85
N ARG A 19 -0.10 -4.44 -6.18
CA ARG A 19 1.30 -4.46 -5.72
C ARG A 19 2.10 -3.25 -6.18
N ALA A 20 1.90 -2.77 -7.40
CA ALA A 20 2.60 -1.59 -7.91
C ALA A 20 2.20 -0.33 -7.13
N ILE A 21 0.92 -0.14 -6.85
CA ILE A 21 0.41 1.00 -6.08
C ILE A 21 0.94 0.97 -4.64
N TYR A 22 0.88 -0.18 -3.98
CA TYR A 22 1.44 -0.35 -2.64
C TYR A 22 2.96 -0.18 -2.60
N ALA A 23 3.69 -0.72 -3.57
CA ALA A 23 5.14 -0.63 -3.61
C ALA A 23 5.64 0.81 -3.85
N VAL A 24 4.87 1.60 -4.60
CA VAL A 24 5.18 3.01 -4.86
C VAL A 24 4.59 3.92 -3.78
N GLY A 25 3.61 3.48 -3.00
CA GLY A 25 3.01 4.28 -1.93
C GLY A 25 2.14 5.44 -2.45
N LEU A 26 1.55 5.27 -3.64
CA LEU A 26 0.56 6.21 -4.18
C LEU A 26 -0.72 6.14 -3.35
N GLY A 27 -1.44 7.25 -3.19
CA GLY A 27 -2.69 7.28 -2.42
C GLY A 27 -2.50 7.28 -0.89
N PHE A 28 -1.26 7.28 -0.39
CA PHE A 28 -0.96 7.43 1.04
C PHE A 28 -0.65 8.88 1.45
N GLY A 29 -0.70 9.85 0.52
CA GLY A 29 -0.25 11.22 0.79
C GLY A 29 1.26 11.35 1.05
N PHE A 30 2.01 10.26 0.92
CA PHE A 30 3.45 10.19 1.22
C PHE A 30 4.26 11.18 0.38
N TYR A 31 4.02 11.23 -0.93
CA TYR A 31 4.76 12.12 -1.82
C TYR A 31 4.39 13.60 -1.63
N ILE A 32 3.15 13.89 -1.23
CA ILE A 32 2.72 15.25 -0.87
C ILE A 32 3.49 15.70 0.39
N MET A 33 3.55 14.86 1.41
CA MET A 33 4.31 15.12 2.63
C MET A 33 5.81 15.24 2.36
N LEU A 34 6.39 14.34 1.56
CA LEU A 34 7.80 14.38 1.19
C LEU A 34 8.15 15.66 0.41
N GLY A 35 7.26 16.12 -0.48
CA GLY A 35 7.39 17.42 -1.15
C GLY A 35 7.44 18.62 -0.19
N SER A 36 6.78 18.54 0.98
CA SER A 36 6.81 19.60 1.98
C SER A 36 8.16 19.71 2.72
N PHE A 37 8.91 18.60 2.80
CA PHE A 37 10.22 18.54 3.46
C PHE A 37 11.40 18.71 2.51
N ILE A 38 11.27 18.30 1.25
CA ILE A 38 12.35 18.40 0.28
C ILE A 38 12.55 19.87 -0.12
N GLY A 39 13.71 20.42 0.25
CA GLY A 39 14.09 21.77 -0.14
C GLY A 39 14.19 21.92 -1.66
N LYS A 40 13.93 23.13 -2.18
CA LYS A 40 13.92 23.49 -3.62
C LYS A 40 15.20 23.15 -4.41
N ARG A 41 16.26 22.70 -3.74
CA ARG A 41 17.56 22.34 -4.33
C ARG A 41 17.61 20.90 -4.85
N PHE A 42 16.69 20.04 -4.42
CA PHE A 42 16.62 18.66 -4.87
C PHE A 42 15.54 18.50 -5.93
N SER A 43 15.77 17.61 -6.89
CA SER A 43 14.76 17.26 -7.90
C SER A 43 13.90 16.12 -7.36
N PRO A 44 12.62 16.36 -7.00
CA PRO A 44 11.76 15.31 -6.46
C PRO A 44 11.54 14.20 -7.47
N GLU A 45 11.39 14.55 -8.75
CA GLU A 45 11.23 13.61 -9.86
C GLU A 45 12.37 12.58 -9.90
N LYS A 46 13.63 13.02 -9.77
CA LYS A 46 14.79 12.11 -9.77
C LYS A 46 14.80 11.21 -8.54
N ILE A 47 14.53 11.76 -7.36
CA ILE A 47 14.52 10.99 -6.10
C ILE A 47 13.46 9.90 -6.16
N ILE A 48 12.24 10.25 -6.57
CA ILE A 48 11.12 9.31 -6.69
C ILE A 48 11.43 8.25 -7.75
N SER A 49 11.90 8.65 -8.94
CA SER A 49 12.18 7.71 -10.03
C SER A 49 13.29 6.71 -9.67
N ILE A 50 14.36 7.17 -9.03
CA ILE A 50 15.44 6.29 -8.55
C ILE A 50 14.92 5.37 -7.44
N GLY A 51 14.10 5.88 -6.51
CA GLY A 51 13.49 5.08 -5.46
C GLY A 51 12.64 3.93 -6.02
N ILE A 52 11.77 4.22 -7.00
CA ILE A 52 10.94 3.21 -7.67
C ILE A 52 11.82 2.17 -8.39
N LEU A 53 12.89 2.61 -9.06
CA LEU A 53 13.82 1.70 -9.73
C LEU A 53 14.54 0.77 -8.74
N ILE A 54 15.03 1.30 -7.62
CA ILE A 54 15.66 0.51 -6.56
C ILE A 54 14.64 -0.49 -5.99
N GLN A 55 13.40 -0.06 -5.72
CA GLN A 55 12.33 -0.92 -5.24
C GLN A 55 12.07 -2.09 -6.18
N LEU A 56 12.01 -1.84 -7.50
CA LEU A 56 11.83 -2.87 -8.52
C LEU A 56 12.99 -3.88 -8.50
N ILE A 57 14.24 -3.40 -8.48
CA ILE A 57 15.43 -4.24 -8.46
C ILE A 57 15.44 -5.11 -7.19
N LEU A 58 15.18 -4.51 -6.03
CA LEU A 58 15.12 -5.24 -4.76
C LEU A 58 13.97 -6.26 -4.73
N GLY A 59 12.81 -5.93 -5.31
CA GLY A 59 11.69 -6.87 -5.45
C GLY A 59 12.04 -8.09 -6.30
N ILE A 60 12.74 -7.88 -7.42
CA ILE A 60 13.24 -8.96 -8.28
C ILE A 60 14.26 -9.82 -7.53
N ILE A 61 15.28 -9.20 -6.91
CA ILE A 61 16.32 -9.91 -6.16
C ILE A 61 15.71 -10.69 -4.99
N GLY A 62 14.80 -10.09 -4.23
CA GLY A 62 14.11 -10.71 -3.10
C GLY A 62 13.29 -11.92 -3.53
N THR A 63 12.58 -11.81 -4.67
CA THR A 63 11.82 -12.93 -5.25
C THR A 63 12.75 -14.09 -5.61
N PHE A 64 13.87 -13.82 -6.30
CA PHE A 64 14.85 -14.86 -6.62
C PHE A 64 15.48 -15.47 -5.37
N ALA A 65 15.80 -14.67 -4.36
CA ALA A 65 16.38 -15.16 -3.11
C ALA A 65 15.41 -16.12 -2.40
N ILE A 66 14.13 -15.75 -2.27
CA ILE A 66 13.11 -16.57 -1.62
C ILE A 66 12.86 -17.87 -2.39
N ILE A 67 12.70 -17.80 -3.73
CA ILE A 67 12.44 -18.99 -4.56
C ILE A 67 13.62 -19.96 -4.49
N ASN A 68 14.85 -19.48 -4.63
CA ASN A 68 16.03 -20.35 -4.55
C ASN A 68 16.21 -20.93 -3.15
N PHE A 69 15.92 -20.15 -2.11
CA PHE A 69 16.04 -20.59 -0.73
C PHE A 69 15.02 -21.70 -0.41
N LEU A 70 13.74 -21.47 -0.68
CA LEU A 70 12.68 -22.42 -0.39
C LEU A 70 12.73 -23.63 -1.34
N GLY A 71 13.04 -23.41 -2.62
CA GLY A 71 13.16 -24.46 -3.63
C GLY A 71 14.35 -25.40 -3.42
N ALA A 72 15.26 -25.11 -2.49
CA ALA A 72 16.39 -25.98 -2.15
C ALA A 72 16.00 -27.17 -1.25
N SER A 73 14.76 -27.25 -0.76
CA SER A 73 14.27 -28.33 0.10
C SER A 73 12.90 -28.84 -0.36
N GLU A 74 12.61 -30.14 -0.18
CA GLU A 74 11.30 -30.71 -0.52
C GLU A 74 10.16 -30.05 0.28
N SER A 75 10.40 -29.76 1.56
CA SER A 75 9.44 -29.04 2.42
C SER A 75 9.22 -27.61 1.94
N GLY A 76 10.27 -26.90 1.55
CA GLY A 76 10.17 -25.55 1.01
C GLY A 76 9.52 -25.49 -0.39
N GLU A 77 9.70 -26.51 -1.23
CA GLU A 77 8.99 -26.61 -2.51
C GLU A 77 7.48 -26.82 -2.31
N MET A 78 7.09 -27.64 -1.33
CA MET A 78 5.68 -27.82 -0.95
C MET A 78 5.07 -26.50 -0.45
N ILE A 79 5.78 -25.79 0.43
CA ILE A 79 5.36 -24.47 0.96
C ILE A 79 5.24 -23.44 -0.16
N LEU A 80 6.17 -23.41 -1.12
CA LEU A 80 6.05 -22.56 -2.30
C LEU A 80 4.81 -22.91 -3.13
N LYS A 81 4.50 -24.18 -3.33
CA LYS A 81 3.32 -24.58 -4.13
C LYS A 81 2.00 -24.22 -3.44
N GLU A 82 1.96 -24.34 -2.12
CA GLU A 82 0.77 -24.11 -1.30
C GLU A 82 0.53 -22.61 -1.08
N TYR A 83 1.56 -21.85 -0.72
CA TYR A 83 1.43 -20.45 -0.28
C TYR A 83 1.83 -19.41 -1.33
N ALA A 84 2.65 -19.75 -2.35
CA ALA A 84 2.98 -18.77 -3.39
C ALA A 84 1.83 -18.51 -4.38
N GLN A 85 0.78 -19.34 -4.35
CA GLN A 85 -0.47 -19.10 -5.08
C GLN A 85 -1.52 -18.38 -4.22
N GLY A 86 -1.23 -18.22 -2.93
CA GLY A 86 -2.13 -17.60 -1.98
C GLY A 86 -2.13 -16.07 -2.01
N GLU A 87 -3.09 -15.48 -1.31
CA GLU A 87 -3.19 -14.04 -1.14
C GLU A 87 -2.20 -13.50 -0.08
N GLU A 88 -2.29 -12.21 0.29
CA GLU A 88 -1.31 -11.55 1.18
C GLU A 88 -1.12 -12.24 2.54
N GLU A 89 -2.22 -12.67 3.17
CA GLU A 89 -2.19 -13.33 4.48
C GLU A 89 -1.59 -14.75 4.39
N GLU A 90 -1.88 -15.46 3.29
CA GLU A 90 -1.35 -16.79 3.02
C GLU A 90 0.16 -16.72 2.68
N ALA A 91 0.58 -15.66 1.98
CA ALA A 91 2.01 -15.40 1.74
C ALA A 91 2.75 -15.05 3.05
N LEU A 92 2.10 -14.36 3.99
CA LEU A 92 2.66 -14.09 5.32
C LEU A 92 2.79 -15.36 6.17
N ALA A 93 1.91 -16.35 5.97
CA ALA A 93 2.02 -17.64 6.65
C ALA A 93 3.36 -18.35 6.40
N ILE A 94 4.00 -18.10 5.25
CA ILE A 94 5.36 -18.62 4.93
C ILE A 94 6.36 -18.25 6.02
N LEU A 95 6.27 -17.05 6.61
CA LEU A 95 7.16 -16.61 7.69
C LEU A 95 7.05 -17.52 8.93
N GLY A 96 5.86 -18.03 9.21
CA GLY A 96 5.60 -18.98 10.31
C GLY A 96 6.24 -20.36 10.08
N TYR A 97 6.46 -20.74 8.82
CA TYR A 97 7.11 -22.00 8.46
C TYR A 97 8.63 -21.89 8.38
N LEU A 98 9.21 -20.68 8.28
CA LEU A 98 10.66 -20.52 8.21
C LEU A 98 11.44 -21.27 9.31
N PRO A 99 11.01 -21.29 10.59
CA PRO A 99 11.72 -22.04 11.63
C PRO A 99 11.81 -23.56 11.38
N THR A 100 10.91 -24.11 10.55
CA THR A 100 10.92 -25.54 10.19
C THR A 100 11.88 -25.86 9.03
N ILE A 101 12.27 -24.85 8.26
CA ILE A 101 13.13 -24.97 7.08
C ILE A 101 14.56 -24.51 7.40
N ILE A 102 14.69 -23.48 8.23
CA ILE A 102 15.97 -22.87 8.61
C ILE A 102 16.40 -23.39 9.98
N SER A 103 17.42 -24.23 10.02
CA SER A 103 17.97 -24.76 11.28
C SER A 103 18.82 -23.76 12.07
N SER A 104 19.32 -22.70 11.42
CA SER A 104 20.18 -21.69 12.04
C SER A 104 19.37 -20.58 12.70
N THR A 105 19.40 -20.53 14.03
CA THR A 105 18.79 -19.46 14.82
C THR A 105 19.34 -18.07 14.47
N LEU A 106 20.62 -17.98 14.10
CA LEU A 106 21.22 -16.72 13.68
C LEU A 106 20.59 -16.22 12.37
N ILE A 107 20.39 -17.10 11.40
CA ILE A 107 19.76 -16.74 10.12
C ILE A 107 18.29 -16.35 10.34
N LEU A 108 17.56 -17.11 11.17
CA LEU A 108 16.18 -16.76 11.55
C LEU A 108 16.10 -15.38 12.22
N ALA A 109 17.03 -15.07 13.14
CA ALA A 109 17.08 -13.77 13.80
C ALA A 109 17.39 -12.64 12.80
N LEU A 110 18.33 -12.85 11.87
CA LEU A 110 18.64 -11.87 10.84
C LEU A 110 17.47 -11.62 9.89
N ILE A 111 16.74 -12.67 9.51
CA ILE A 111 15.51 -12.54 8.70
C ILE A 111 14.43 -11.78 9.49
N GLY A 112 14.20 -12.15 10.75
CA GLY A 112 13.24 -11.47 11.61
C GLY A 112 13.54 -9.97 11.78
N ILE A 113 14.82 -9.63 12.01
CA ILE A 113 15.28 -8.24 12.07
C ILE A 113 15.09 -7.55 10.72
N ALA A 114 15.42 -8.19 9.60
CA ALA A 114 15.25 -7.61 8.28
C ALA A 114 13.77 -7.30 7.98
N VAL A 115 12.85 -8.24 8.27
CA VAL A 115 11.40 -8.05 8.12
C VAL A 115 10.91 -6.93 9.03
N PHE A 116 11.36 -6.90 10.29
CA PHE A 116 11.01 -5.85 11.24
C PHE A 116 11.48 -4.45 10.78
N LEU A 117 12.73 -4.34 10.31
CA LEU A 117 13.27 -3.09 9.78
C LEU A 117 12.54 -2.67 8.49
N ALA A 118 12.22 -3.60 7.59
CA ALA A 118 11.43 -3.31 6.40
C ALA A 118 10.05 -2.76 6.77
N GLY A 119 9.36 -3.38 7.75
CA GLY A 119 8.09 -2.87 8.28
C GLY A 119 8.24 -1.46 8.87
N LEU A 120 9.25 -1.22 9.70
CA LEU A 120 9.51 0.10 10.28
C LEU A 120 9.72 1.19 9.22
N THR A 121 10.47 0.88 8.15
CA THR A 121 10.72 1.85 7.07
C THR A 121 9.46 2.27 6.31
N SER A 122 8.41 1.44 6.32
CA SER A 122 7.11 1.77 5.72
C SER A 122 6.14 2.43 6.71
N ILE A 123 6.14 1.98 7.97
CA ILE A 123 5.26 2.51 9.03
C ILE A 123 5.64 3.96 9.38
N LEU A 124 6.93 4.28 9.44
CA LEU A 124 7.40 5.60 9.85
C LEU A 124 6.87 6.74 8.95
N PRO A 125 7.02 6.69 7.61
CA PRO A 125 6.45 7.71 6.74
C PRO A 125 4.92 7.79 6.79
N THR A 126 4.25 6.64 6.81
CA THR A 126 2.78 6.59 6.86
C THR A 126 2.25 7.19 8.17
N SER A 127 2.92 6.91 9.28
CA SER A 127 2.60 7.48 10.59
C SER A 127 2.85 8.99 10.64
N GLU A 128 3.89 9.49 9.95
CA GLU A 128 4.14 10.93 9.84
C GLU A 128 3.01 11.63 9.07
N VAL A 129 2.54 11.05 7.96
CA VAL A 129 1.37 11.59 7.23
C VAL A 129 0.14 11.62 8.14
N ALA A 130 -0.17 10.49 8.79
CA ALA A 130 -1.32 10.40 9.68
C ALA A 130 -1.24 11.40 10.85
N LEU A 131 -0.04 11.58 11.41
CA LEU A 131 0.22 12.56 12.47
C LEU A 131 -0.06 13.99 12.00
N GLN A 132 0.41 14.35 10.80
CA GLN A 132 0.17 15.68 10.23
C GLN A 132 -1.33 15.91 9.96
N ILE A 133 -2.04 14.90 9.45
CA ILE A 133 -3.50 14.96 9.25
C ILE A 133 -4.19 15.20 10.59
N ILE A 134 -3.94 14.37 11.61
CA ILE A 134 -4.55 14.53 12.94
C ILE A 134 -4.20 15.89 13.54
N GLN A 135 -2.95 16.32 13.43
CA GLN A 135 -2.51 17.62 13.92
C GLN A 135 -3.28 18.77 13.24
N HIS A 136 -3.43 18.72 11.92
CA HIS A 136 -4.16 19.71 11.13
C HIS A 136 -5.64 19.74 11.50
N LEU A 137 -6.29 18.58 11.57
CA LEU A 137 -7.70 18.43 11.89
C LEU A 137 -8.05 18.90 13.30
N THR A 138 -7.20 18.57 14.26
CA THR A 138 -7.50 18.77 15.69
C THR A 138 -6.93 20.08 16.23
N ARG A 139 -6.05 20.74 15.45
CA ARG A 139 -5.27 21.92 15.81
C ARG A 139 -4.56 21.76 17.16
N LYS A 140 -4.19 20.53 17.53
CA LYS A 140 -3.50 20.22 18.79
C LYS A 140 -1.98 20.17 18.59
N PRO A 141 -1.20 20.35 19.67
CA PRO A 141 0.25 20.16 19.61
C PRO A 141 0.63 18.74 19.14
N ARG A 142 1.75 18.63 18.42
CA ARG A 142 2.27 17.37 17.86
C ARG A 142 2.26 16.21 18.85
N THR A 143 2.67 16.44 20.11
CA THR A 143 2.70 15.40 21.15
C THR A 143 1.32 14.82 21.46
N LYS A 144 0.27 15.66 21.48
CA LYS A 144 -1.11 15.20 21.71
C LYS A 144 -1.67 14.48 20.49
N ALA A 145 -1.41 14.99 19.28
CA ALA A 145 -1.80 14.32 18.05
C ALA A 145 -1.12 12.94 17.91
N ALA A 146 0.15 12.83 18.28
CA ALA A 146 0.87 11.55 18.31
C ALA A 146 0.26 10.57 19.30
N LEU A 147 -0.10 11.02 20.50
CA LEU A 147 -0.80 10.18 21.48
C LEU A 147 -2.13 9.65 20.92
N TRP A 148 -2.91 10.50 20.23
CA TRP A 148 -4.16 10.07 19.61
C TRP A 148 -3.93 9.07 18.49
N LEU A 149 -2.92 9.28 17.65
CA LEU A 149 -2.50 8.32 16.63
C LEU A 149 -2.15 6.97 17.26
N PHE A 150 -1.33 6.95 18.31
CA PHE A 150 -0.98 5.72 19.02
C PHE A 150 -2.21 5.01 19.61
N MET A 151 -3.15 5.75 20.19
CA MET A 151 -4.38 5.18 20.72
C MET A 151 -5.26 4.57 19.62
N ILE A 152 -5.41 5.25 18.49
CA ILE A 152 -6.18 4.73 17.33
C ILE A 152 -5.51 3.47 16.80
N VAL A 153 -4.20 3.51 16.57
CA VAL A 153 -3.43 2.35 16.07
C VAL A 153 -3.51 1.18 17.05
N LEU A 154 -3.44 1.43 18.36
CA LEU A 154 -3.60 0.39 19.37
C LEU A 154 -5.00 -0.25 19.32
N LEU A 155 -6.06 0.56 19.26
CA LEU A 155 -7.44 0.07 19.22
C LEU A 155 -7.70 -0.75 17.95
N VAL A 156 -7.27 -0.24 16.79
CA VAL A 156 -7.38 -0.95 15.52
C VAL A 156 -6.54 -2.22 15.56
N GLY A 157 -5.29 -2.15 16.02
CA GLY A 157 -4.38 -3.27 16.11
C GLY A 157 -4.88 -4.41 17.00
N LEU A 158 -5.56 -4.10 18.10
CA LEU A 158 -6.21 -5.10 18.95
C LEU A 158 -7.32 -5.84 18.21
N THR A 159 -8.16 -5.12 17.47
CA THR A 159 -9.22 -5.74 16.65
C THR A 159 -8.66 -6.51 15.45
N ASN A 160 -7.51 -6.09 14.95
CA ASN A 160 -6.81 -6.68 13.80
C ASN A 160 -5.98 -7.93 14.16
N SER A 161 -6.14 -8.47 15.37
CA SER A 161 -5.40 -9.64 15.83
C SER A 161 -5.91 -10.96 15.24
N ALA A 162 -7.13 -11.00 14.72
CA ALA A 162 -7.67 -12.15 14.00
C ALA A 162 -7.32 -12.05 12.49
N PRO A 163 -6.77 -13.11 11.86
CA PRO A 163 -6.35 -13.08 10.46
C PRO A 163 -7.45 -12.66 9.48
N GLU A 164 -8.68 -13.17 9.66
CA GLU A 164 -9.82 -12.82 8.80
C GLU A 164 -10.15 -11.33 8.88
N ILE A 165 -10.12 -10.74 10.09
CA ILE A 165 -10.39 -9.32 10.29
C ILE A 165 -9.27 -8.48 9.66
N SER A 166 -8.02 -8.94 9.78
CA SER A 166 -6.85 -8.31 9.16
C SER A 166 -6.96 -8.26 7.65
N ASP A 167 -7.28 -9.38 7.01
CA ASP A 167 -7.47 -9.44 5.57
C ASP A 167 -8.64 -8.57 5.12
N MET A 168 -9.73 -8.51 5.90
CA MET A 168 -10.88 -7.63 5.62
C MET A 168 -10.50 -6.14 5.67
N PHE A 169 -9.73 -5.70 6.66
CA PHE A 169 -9.21 -4.33 6.71
C PHE A 169 -8.26 -4.06 5.54
N LEU A 170 -7.38 -5.01 5.22
CA LEU A 170 -6.45 -4.90 4.12
C LEU A 170 -7.16 -4.71 2.77
N LYS A 171 -8.21 -5.48 2.49
CA LYS A 171 -9.03 -5.29 1.28
C LYS A 171 -9.69 -3.91 1.22
N CYS A 172 -10.19 -3.41 2.36
CA CYS A 172 -10.75 -2.07 2.45
C CYS A 172 -9.69 -0.99 2.16
N VAL A 173 -8.51 -1.10 2.78
CA VAL A 173 -7.40 -0.16 2.56
C VAL A 173 -6.97 -0.19 1.10
N SER A 174 -6.77 -1.37 0.50
CA SER A 174 -6.39 -1.52 -0.90
C SER A 174 -7.37 -0.82 -1.83
N ALA A 175 -8.68 -1.03 -1.65
CA ALA A 175 -9.71 -0.34 -2.42
C ALA A 175 -9.68 1.19 -2.23
N MET A 176 -9.49 1.67 -0.99
CA MET A 176 -9.41 3.10 -0.70
C MET A 176 -8.16 3.76 -1.30
N VAL A 177 -7.03 3.06 -1.36
CA VAL A 177 -5.80 3.61 -1.94
C VAL A 177 -6.00 3.95 -3.42
N PHE A 178 -6.73 3.13 -4.20
CA PHE A 178 -7.07 3.48 -5.58
C PHE A 178 -7.88 4.78 -5.67
N ILE A 179 -8.86 4.97 -4.79
CA ILE A 179 -9.67 6.19 -4.74
C ILE A 179 -8.79 7.40 -4.43
N VAL A 180 -7.96 7.32 -3.38
CA VAL A 180 -7.09 8.43 -2.97
C VAL A 180 -6.05 8.74 -4.06
N ALA A 181 -5.50 7.73 -4.72
CA ALA A 181 -4.59 7.94 -5.85
C ALA A 181 -5.25 8.67 -7.02
N ILE A 182 -6.55 8.43 -7.28
CA ILE A 182 -7.31 9.23 -8.27
C ILE A 182 -7.45 10.67 -7.80
N PHE A 183 -7.78 10.90 -6.52
CA PHE A 183 -7.87 12.26 -5.95
C PHE A 183 -6.54 13.02 -6.00
N GLU A 184 -5.41 12.35 -5.77
CA GLU A 184 -4.07 12.94 -5.91
C GLU A 184 -3.78 13.40 -7.35
N LEU A 185 -4.36 12.74 -8.37
CA LEU A 185 -4.20 13.09 -9.78
C LEU A 185 -5.15 14.19 -10.25
N LEU A 186 -6.29 14.40 -9.58
CA LEU A 186 -7.31 15.36 -10.01
C LEU A 186 -6.78 16.78 -10.26
N PRO A 187 -5.96 17.39 -9.38
CA PRO A 187 -5.44 18.73 -9.61
C PRO A 187 -4.65 18.87 -10.91
N ILE A 188 -3.89 17.84 -11.30
CA ILE A 188 -3.10 17.83 -12.55
C ILE A 188 -4.05 17.81 -13.76
N ILE A 189 -5.15 17.06 -13.66
CA ILE A 189 -6.14 16.91 -14.73
C ILE A 189 -6.99 18.19 -14.87
N THR A 190 -7.35 18.85 -13.77
CA THR A 190 -8.31 19.96 -13.77
C THR A 190 -7.66 21.34 -13.91
N THR A 191 -6.43 21.54 -13.43
CA THR A 191 -5.82 22.89 -13.33
C THR A 191 -5.22 23.37 -14.65
N GLU A 192 -4.67 22.48 -15.49
CA GLU A 192 -4.03 22.88 -16.74
C GLU A 192 -5.05 23.06 -17.89
N LYS A 193 -5.17 24.28 -18.41
CA LYS A 193 -6.06 24.61 -19.56
C LYS A 193 -5.58 24.04 -20.90
N LYS A 194 -4.29 23.71 -21.05
CA LYS A 194 -3.71 23.14 -22.28
C LYS A 194 -3.44 21.65 -22.11
N LEU A 195 -3.55 20.89 -23.21
CA LEU A 195 -3.19 19.48 -23.23
C LEU A 195 -1.65 19.35 -23.13
N SER A 196 -1.16 18.84 -22.00
CA SER A 196 0.25 18.53 -21.75
C SER A 196 0.47 17.02 -21.67
N ILE A 197 1.72 16.57 -21.85
CA ILE A 197 2.07 15.15 -21.66
C ILE A 197 1.72 14.71 -20.24
N ALA A 198 1.99 15.55 -19.24
CA ALA A 198 1.66 15.29 -17.85
C ALA A 198 0.16 15.06 -17.65
N LYS A 199 -0.69 15.87 -18.30
CA LYS A 199 -2.15 15.73 -18.25
C LYS A 199 -2.64 14.44 -18.91
N VAL A 200 -2.05 14.05 -20.05
CA VAL A 200 -2.37 12.78 -20.72
C VAL A 200 -1.96 11.60 -19.85
N VAL A 201 -0.75 11.62 -19.28
CA VAL A 201 -0.26 10.57 -18.38
C VAL A 201 -1.14 10.48 -17.13
N ALA A 202 -1.47 11.60 -16.49
CA ALA A 202 -2.36 11.64 -15.33
C ALA A 202 -3.76 11.08 -15.67
N GLY A 203 -4.31 11.43 -16.83
CA GLY A 203 -5.60 10.90 -17.28
C GLY A 203 -5.58 9.39 -17.53
N ILE A 204 -4.52 8.87 -18.16
CA ILE A 204 -4.32 7.42 -18.36
C ILE A 204 -4.17 6.72 -17.01
N SER A 205 -3.35 7.25 -16.10
CA SER A 205 -3.17 6.71 -14.75
C SER A 205 -4.47 6.68 -13.96
N ALA A 206 -5.26 7.75 -14.01
CA ALA A 206 -6.57 7.81 -13.34
C ALA A 206 -7.54 6.76 -13.89
N LEU A 207 -7.54 6.53 -15.21
CA LEU A 207 -8.33 5.46 -15.83
C LEU A 207 -7.87 4.07 -15.36
N ILE A 208 -6.56 3.84 -15.29
CA ILE A 208 -5.98 2.59 -14.79
C ILE A 208 -6.40 2.37 -13.33
N PHE A 209 -6.32 3.39 -12.49
CA PHE A 209 -6.74 3.30 -11.08
C PHE A 209 -8.23 3.07 -10.94
N LEU A 210 -9.06 3.66 -11.80
CA LEU A 210 -10.50 3.42 -11.81
C LEU A 210 -10.83 1.97 -12.19
N ILE A 211 -10.14 1.42 -13.20
CA ILE A 211 -10.27 0.01 -13.59
C ILE A 211 -9.79 -0.89 -12.43
N GLY A 212 -8.65 -0.58 -11.83
CA GLY A 212 -8.09 -1.31 -10.68
C GLY A 212 -9.05 -1.31 -9.49
N PHE A 213 -9.65 -0.17 -9.16
CA PHE A 213 -10.69 -0.05 -8.14
C PHE A 213 -11.89 -0.94 -8.46
N GLY A 214 -12.41 -0.90 -9.70
CA GLY A 214 -13.52 -1.76 -10.11
C GLY A 214 -13.21 -3.25 -10.00
N LEU A 215 -12.01 -3.66 -10.39
CA LEU A 215 -11.53 -5.04 -10.22
C LEU A 215 -11.40 -5.43 -8.75
N GLN A 216 -10.92 -4.52 -7.89
CA GLN A 216 -10.80 -4.75 -6.46
C GLN A 216 -12.16 -4.88 -5.78
N ILE A 217 -13.13 -4.04 -6.13
CA ILE A 217 -14.52 -4.16 -5.63
C ILE A 217 -15.16 -5.47 -6.08
N LYS A 218 -14.99 -5.84 -7.36
CA LYS A 218 -15.48 -7.14 -7.88
C LYS A 218 -14.91 -8.30 -7.04
N HIS A 219 -13.61 -8.26 -6.78
CA HIS A 219 -12.94 -9.29 -5.99
C HIS A 219 -13.45 -9.35 -4.54
N ILE A 220 -13.62 -8.21 -3.86
CA ILE A 220 -14.19 -8.13 -2.50
C ILE A 220 -15.59 -8.79 -2.45
N ILE A 221 -16.40 -8.59 -3.49
CA ILE A 221 -17.73 -9.20 -3.61
C ILE A 221 -17.63 -10.72 -3.81
N GLU A 222 -16.69 -11.19 -4.64
CA GLU A 222 -16.47 -12.61 -4.91
C GLU A 222 -16.05 -13.39 -3.66
N ILE A 223 -15.17 -12.82 -2.83
CA ILE A 223 -14.75 -13.39 -1.54
C ILE A 223 -15.74 -13.12 -0.40
N ARG A 224 -16.86 -12.44 -0.67
CA ARG A 224 -17.97 -12.14 0.27
C ARG A 224 -17.57 -11.27 1.47
N TYR A 225 -16.57 -10.43 1.32
CA TYR A 225 -16.11 -9.51 2.37
C TYR A 225 -16.96 -8.23 2.41
N TYR A 226 -18.26 -8.38 2.69
CA TYR A 226 -19.22 -7.27 2.65
C TYR A 226 -18.96 -6.17 3.67
N ILE A 227 -18.31 -6.48 4.80
CA ILE A 227 -17.90 -5.46 5.79
C ILE A 227 -16.83 -4.55 5.18
N SER A 228 -15.85 -5.09 4.45
CA SER A 228 -14.86 -4.28 3.73
C SER A 228 -15.54 -3.35 2.73
N LEU A 229 -16.54 -3.85 1.99
CA LEU A 229 -17.32 -3.02 1.06
C LEU A 229 -18.07 -1.90 1.79
N ALA A 230 -18.71 -2.21 2.92
CA ALA A 230 -19.40 -1.21 3.73
C ALA A 230 -18.44 -0.14 4.24
N LEU A 231 -17.25 -0.53 4.73
CA LEU A 231 -16.21 0.39 5.16
C LEU A 231 -15.73 1.30 4.01
N VAL A 232 -15.50 0.74 2.81
CA VAL A 232 -15.14 1.55 1.64
C VAL A 232 -16.22 2.59 1.34
N VAL A 233 -17.50 2.20 1.36
CA VAL A 233 -18.61 3.15 1.12
C VAL A 233 -18.66 4.22 2.19
N ILE A 234 -18.54 3.86 3.47
CA ILE A 234 -18.54 4.80 4.60
C ILE A 234 -17.39 5.80 4.44
N LEU A 235 -16.17 5.32 4.23
CA LEU A 235 -14.98 6.17 4.08
C LEU A 235 -15.06 7.04 2.84
N PHE A 236 -15.63 6.54 1.74
CA PHE A 236 -15.85 7.33 0.54
C PHE A 236 -16.87 8.46 0.77
N ILE A 237 -17.98 8.16 1.44
CA ILE A 237 -18.98 9.17 1.81
C ILE A 237 -18.37 10.20 2.75
N GLU A 238 -17.62 9.77 3.77
CA GLU A 238 -16.90 10.66 4.69
C GLU A 238 -15.93 11.57 3.93
N ALA A 239 -15.17 11.04 2.97
CA ALA A 239 -14.26 11.83 2.15
C ALA A 239 -15.00 12.92 1.34
N LEU A 240 -16.15 12.59 0.75
CA LEU A 240 -16.97 13.56 0.01
C LEU A 240 -17.65 14.60 0.91
N LEU A 241 -18.07 14.21 2.11
CA LEU A 241 -18.68 15.11 3.08
C LEU A 241 -17.65 16.03 3.71
N TRP A 242 -16.42 15.55 3.89
CA TRP A 242 -15.32 16.34 4.45
C TRP A 242 -15.02 17.57 3.62
N GLU A 243 -15.08 17.48 2.29
CA GLU A 243 -14.91 18.63 1.38
C GLU A 243 -15.93 19.76 1.63
N LYS A 244 -17.13 19.41 2.14
CA LYS A 244 -18.21 20.38 2.43
C LYS A 244 -18.17 20.93 3.86
N ILE A 245 -17.53 20.21 4.79
CA ILE A 245 -17.53 20.52 6.23
C ILE A 245 -16.19 21.13 6.67
N ALA A 246 -15.10 20.83 5.95
CA ALA A 246 -13.80 21.40 6.23
C ALA A 246 -13.91 22.94 6.17
N PRO A 247 -13.41 23.66 7.19
CA PRO A 247 -13.37 25.10 7.14
C PRO A 247 -12.53 25.48 5.93
N GLN A 248 -13.19 26.01 4.89
CA GLN A 248 -12.49 26.78 3.87
C GLN A 248 -11.82 27.90 4.65
N SER A 249 -10.49 27.96 4.65
CA SER A 249 -9.82 29.13 5.18
C SER A 249 -10.28 30.32 4.34
N GLU A 250 -11.27 31.04 4.85
CA GLU A 250 -11.34 32.46 4.61
C GLU A 250 -10.01 33.05 5.12
N GLU A 251 -9.36 33.85 4.28
CA GLU A 251 -8.09 34.59 4.44
C GLU A 251 -6.81 33.85 3.94
N GLU A 252 -6.05 34.35 2.95
CA GLU A 252 -5.92 35.73 2.46
C GLU A 252 -5.41 35.83 0.99
N ILE A 253 -5.74 36.98 0.40
CA ILE A 253 -5.37 37.54 -0.91
C ILE A 253 -3.85 37.66 -1.11
#